data_AF-A0A1A8URY0-F1
#
_entry.id   AF-A0A1A8URY0-F1
#
_cell.length_a   1.000
_cell.length_b   1.000
_cell.length_c   1.000
_cell.angle_alpha   90.00
_cell.angle_beta   90.00
_cell.angle_gamma   90.00
#
_symmetry.space_group_name_H-M   'P 1'
#
loop_
_entity.id
_entity.type
_entity.pdbx_description
1 polymer ?
#
loop_
_entity_poly.entity_id
_entity_poly.type
_entity_poly.pdbx_seq_one_letter_code
_entity_poly.pdbx_strand_id
1 'polypeptide(L)'
;MTGTWYLLNAASKCSYLITRGTSVEPTVITLTGPSDSDQTLSVSTKTRHNHQCWEILQVYHLTSTPGKLTLKGARPELNTDIVIGETDYTGYAVLYYQKQGRITAKLY
;
A
#
# COMPACT_ATOMS: atom_id res chain seq x y z
N MET A 1 -4.27 6.65 10.13
CA MET A 1 -4.02 5.27 9.66
C MET A 1 -2.59 4.78 9.96
N THR A 2 -1.82 5.46 10.81
CA THR A 2 -0.56 4.89 11.33
C THR A 2 -0.85 3.65 12.18
N GLY A 3 0.09 2.71 12.23
CA GLY A 3 -0.07 1.44 12.93
C GLY A 3 -0.02 0.23 12.00
N THR A 4 -0.41 -0.92 12.52
CA THR A 4 -0.36 -2.22 11.83
C THR A 4 -1.73 -2.59 11.27
N TRP A 5 -1.74 -3.03 10.02
CA TRP A 5 -2.93 -3.38 9.26
C TRP A 5 -2.73 -4.71 8.54
N TYR A 6 -3.79 -5.52 8.47
CA TYR A 6 -3.73 -6.88 7.94
C TYR A 6 -4.48 -6.95 6.63
N LEU A 7 -3.85 -7.43 5.55
CA LEU A 7 -4.52 -7.52 4.26
C LEU A 7 -5.60 -8.61 4.33
N LEU A 8 -6.87 -8.20 4.21
CA LEU A 8 -8.02 -9.09 4.19
C LEU A 8 -8.37 -9.53 2.76
N ASN A 9 -8.33 -8.59 1.81
CA ASN A 9 -8.68 -8.86 0.42
C ASN A 9 -7.96 -7.91 -0.55
N ALA A 10 -7.80 -8.34 -1.80
CA ALA A 10 -7.26 -7.51 -2.87
C ALA A 10 -7.99 -7.79 -4.19
N ALA A 11 -8.28 -6.71 -4.93
CA ALA A 11 -8.84 -6.77 -6.27
C ALA A 11 -7.95 -5.95 -7.21
N SER A 12 -7.65 -6.45 -8.41
CA SER A 12 -6.79 -5.72 -9.36
C SER A 12 -7.27 -5.88 -10.79
N LYS A 13 -7.02 -4.88 -11.63
CA LYS A 13 -7.08 -5.02 -13.10
C LYS A 13 -5.76 -5.53 -13.69
N CYS A 14 -4.72 -5.70 -12.88
CA CYS A 14 -3.44 -6.24 -13.31
C CYS A 14 -3.45 -7.76 -13.22
N SER A 15 -3.47 -8.45 -14.38
CA SER A 15 -3.50 -9.92 -14.45
C SER A 15 -2.42 -10.61 -13.61
N TYR A 16 -1.21 -10.04 -13.56
CA TYR A 16 -0.12 -10.56 -12.71
C TYR A 16 -0.46 -10.47 -11.21
N LEU A 17 -1.03 -9.34 -10.76
CA LEU A 17 -1.43 -9.18 -9.36
C LEU A 17 -2.67 -10.00 -9.01
N ILE A 18 -3.57 -10.26 -9.96
CA ILE A 18 -4.64 -11.23 -9.75
C ILE A 18 -4.02 -12.62 -9.58
N THR A 19 -3.31 -13.11 -10.58
CA THR A 19 -2.77 -14.49 -10.59
C THR A 19 -1.81 -14.80 -9.45
N ARG A 20 -1.03 -13.82 -8.97
CA ARG A 20 -0.09 -14.03 -7.86
C ARG A 20 -0.53 -13.43 -6.53
N GLY A 21 -1.34 -12.39 -6.54
CA GLY A 21 -1.78 -11.68 -5.34
C GLY A 21 -3.12 -12.16 -4.77
N THR A 22 -3.93 -12.94 -5.52
CA THR A 22 -5.13 -13.60 -4.97
C THR A 22 -4.87 -14.97 -4.36
N SER A 23 -3.65 -15.50 -4.48
CA SER A 23 -3.15 -16.40 -3.42
C SER A 23 -2.82 -15.48 -2.26
N VAL A 24 -3.83 -15.08 -1.47
CA VAL A 24 -3.69 -14.07 -0.41
C VAL A 24 -2.80 -14.66 0.68
N GLU A 25 -1.50 -14.62 0.46
CA GLU A 25 -0.51 -14.95 1.45
C GLU A 25 -0.62 -13.91 2.58
N PRO A 26 -0.56 -14.34 3.85
CA PRO A 26 -0.69 -13.42 4.98
C PRO A 26 0.25 -12.22 4.81
N THR A 27 -0.36 -11.06 4.60
CA THR A 27 0.34 -9.80 4.35
C THR A 27 -0.05 -8.81 5.43
N VAL A 28 0.94 -8.18 6.03
CA VAL A 28 0.78 -7.16 7.06
C VAL A 28 1.51 -5.91 6.61
N ILE A 29 0.88 -4.75 6.76
CA ILE A 29 1.54 -3.46 6.56
C ILE A 29 1.62 -2.70 7.88
N THR A 30 2.75 -2.07 8.13
CA THR A 30 2.92 -1.14 9.25
C THR A 30 3.27 0.23 8.70
N LEU A 31 2.40 1.21 8.97
CA LEU A 31 2.62 2.61 8.59
C LEU A 31 3.11 3.39 9.80
N THR A 32 4.30 3.97 9.68
CA THR A 32 4.88 4.84 10.70
C THR A 32 4.86 6.28 10.21
N GLY A 33 4.25 7.16 11.01
CA GLY A 33 4.26 8.61 10.75
C GLY A 33 5.68 9.18 10.81
N PRO A 34 5.92 10.36 10.22
CA PRO A 34 7.23 10.99 10.27
C PRO A 34 7.58 11.37 11.71
N SER A 35 8.83 11.13 12.11
CA SER A 35 9.37 11.57 13.40
C SER A 35 9.76 13.05 13.42
N ASP A 36 10.04 13.62 12.25
CA ASP A 36 10.64 14.96 12.13
C ASP A 36 10.19 15.63 10.82
N SER A 37 9.03 16.29 10.83
CA SER A 37 8.48 17.25 9.83
C SER A 37 8.40 16.87 8.33
N ASP A 38 8.95 15.76 7.87
CA ASP A 38 8.91 15.38 6.47
C ASP A 38 7.54 14.83 6.11
N GLN A 39 6.98 15.33 5.00
CA GLN A 39 5.72 14.91 4.40
C GLN A 39 5.82 13.47 3.82
N THR A 40 6.26 12.51 4.63
CA THR A 40 6.45 11.11 4.25
C THR A 40 5.96 10.15 5.33
N LEU A 41 5.61 8.94 4.91
CA LEU A 41 5.22 7.81 5.75
C LEU A 41 6.14 6.64 5.43
N SER A 42 6.78 6.10 6.46
CA SER A 42 7.55 4.86 6.34
C SER A 42 6.58 3.69 6.38
N VAL A 43 6.68 2.80 5.38
CA VAL A 43 5.78 1.66 5.23
C VAL A 43 6.61 0.38 5.17
N SER A 44 6.41 -0.51 6.14
CA SER A 44 6.90 -1.88 6.10
C SER A 44 5.77 -2.80 5.64
N THR A 45 5.99 -3.56 4.58
CA THR A 45 5.07 -4.61 4.13
C THR A 45 5.74 -5.96 4.34
N LYS A 46 5.16 -6.78 5.20
CA LYS A 46 5.60 -8.15 5.45
C LYS A 46 4.64 -9.10 4.76
N THR A 47 5.17 -9.96 3.90
CA THR A 47 4.39 -11.00 3.22
C THR A 47 5.09 -12.33 3.35
N ARG A 48 4.32 -13.40 3.48
CA ARG A 48 4.86 -14.72 3.14
C ARG A 48 4.98 -14.79 1.62
N HIS A 49 6.05 -15.38 1.11
CA HIS A 49 6.24 -15.71 -0.30
C HIS A 49 7.18 -16.91 -0.40
N ASN A 50 6.75 -17.97 -1.09
CA ASN A 50 7.49 -19.23 -1.23
C ASN A 50 7.95 -19.81 0.12
N HIS A 51 7.03 -19.86 1.10
CA HIS A 51 7.30 -20.33 2.47
C HIS A 51 8.32 -19.52 3.28
N GLN A 52 8.79 -18.38 2.78
CA GLN A 52 9.67 -17.47 3.50
C GLN A 52 8.95 -16.14 3.78
N CYS A 53 9.33 -15.48 4.88
CA CYS A 53 8.82 -14.14 5.18
C CYS A 53 9.73 -13.10 4.53
N TRP A 54 9.13 -12.24 3.70
CA TRP A 54 9.80 -11.12 3.05
C TRP A 54 9.30 -9.81 3.65
N GLU A 55 10.21 -8.87 3.86
CA GLU A 55 9.90 -7.51 4.28
C GLU A 55 10.29 -6.52 3.18
N ILE A 56 9.34 -5.69 2.79
CA ILE A 56 9.51 -4.64 1.78
C ILE A 56 9.35 -3.30 2.49
N LEU A 57 10.41 -2.51 2.50
CA LEU A 57 10.42 -1.17 3.05
C LEU A 57 10.15 -0.15 1.93
N GLN A 58 9.19 0.73 2.16
CA GLN A 58 8.74 1.75 1.21
C GLN A 58 8.56 3.09 1.91
N VAL A 59 8.65 4.17 1.15
CA VAL A 59 8.39 5.53 1.62
C VAL A 59 7.26 6.13 0.79
N TYR A 60 6.12 6.37 1.42
CA TYR A 60 4.97 7.03 0.79
C TYR A 60 5.06 8.52 1.06
N HIS A 61 4.99 9.32 0.00
CA HIS A 61 5.04 10.76 0.11
C HIS A 61 3.62 11.29 0.22
N LEU A 62 3.37 12.13 1.21
CA LEU A 62 2.12 12.87 1.33
C LEU A 62 2.02 13.87 0.16
N THR A 63 0.80 14.06 -0.32
CA THR A 63 0.50 15.08 -1.33
C THR A 63 -0.31 16.21 -0.69
N SER A 64 -0.53 17.30 -1.43
CA SER A 64 -1.41 18.39 -0.98
C SER A 64 -2.86 17.96 -0.80
N THR A 65 -3.26 16.84 -1.40
CA THR A 65 -4.62 16.29 -1.28
C THR A 65 -4.66 15.30 -0.11
N PRO A 66 -5.49 15.53 0.93
CA PRO A 66 -5.64 14.60 2.05
C PRO A 66 -6.01 13.19 1.57
N GLY A 67 -5.41 12.18 2.17
CA GLY A 67 -5.65 10.77 1.80
C GLY A 67 -4.99 10.32 0.50
N LYS A 68 -4.36 11.23 -0.27
CA LYS A 68 -3.57 10.88 -1.45
C LYS A 68 -2.08 10.89 -1.11
N LEU A 69 -1.44 9.78 -1.45
CA LEU A 69 -0.03 9.50 -1.23
C LEU A 69 0.60 9.07 -2.56
N THR A 70 1.92 9.18 -2.65
CA THR A 70 2.66 8.72 -3.83
C THR A 70 3.87 7.88 -3.41
N LEU A 71 3.95 6.67 -3.95
CA LEU A 71 5.18 5.89 -3.92
C LEU A 71 5.98 6.22 -5.17
N LYS A 72 7.17 6.82 -4.97
CA LYS A 72 8.04 7.21 -6.08
C LYS A 72 8.66 5.98 -6.75
N GLY A 73 8.55 5.91 -8.07
CA GLY A 73 9.28 4.94 -8.88
C GLY A 73 10.68 5.43 -9.22
N ALA A 74 11.42 4.64 -10.00
CA ALA A 74 12.72 5.07 -10.53
C ALA A 74 12.61 6.29 -11.46
N ARG A 75 11.42 6.52 -12.02
CA ARG A 75 11.07 7.68 -12.85
C ARG A 75 9.63 8.14 -12.55
N PRO A 76 9.28 9.41 -12.78
CA PRO A 76 7.95 9.93 -12.47
C PRO A 76 6.79 9.15 -13.10
N GLU A 77 6.95 8.66 -14.34
CA GLU A 77 5.96 7.84 -15.05
C GLU A 77 5.74 6.45 -14.43
N LEU A 78 6.62 6.02 -13.53
CA LEU A 78 6.53 4.77 -12.78
C LEU A 78 6.04 4.97 -11.34
N ASN A 79 5.69 6.20 -10.97
CA ASN A 79 5.08 6.48 -9.68
C ASN A 79 3.78 5.67 -9.52
N THR A 80 3.52 5.29 -8.28
CA THR A 80 2.25 4.67 -7.90
C THR A 80 1.50 5.67 -7.05
N ASP A 81 0.35 6.12 -7.54
CA ASP A 81 -0.58 6.92 -6.76
C ASP A 81 -1.35 5.99 -5.82
N ILE A 82 -1.45 6.40 -4.57
CA ILE A 82 -2.11 5.63 -3.52
C ILE A 82 -3.18 6.54 -2.91
N VAL A 83 -4.42 6.08 -2.88
CA VAL A 83 -5.53 6.83 -2.32
C VAL A 83 -6.17 5.99 -1.23
N ILE A 84 -6.30 6.58 -0.03
CA ILE A 84 -7.14 6.07 1.04
C ILE A 84 -8.57 6.44 0.66
N GLY A 85 -9.33 5.48 0.14
CA GLY A 85 -10.69 5.74 -0.33
C GLY A 85 -11.69 5.82 0.82
N GLU A 86 -11.58 4.91 1.78
CA GLU A 86 -12.47 4.84 2.95
C GLU A 86 -11.71 4.20 4.11
N THR A 87 -11.93 4.69 5.33
CA THR A 87 -11.37 4.10 6.56
C THR A 87 -12.09 4.68 7.77
N ASP A 88 -12.29 3.87 8.80
CA ASP A 88 -12.72 4.29 10.13
C ASP A 88 -11.52 4.52 11.09
N TYR A 89 -10.30 4.44 10.56
CA TYR A 89 -9.02 4.55 11.24
C TYR A 89 -8.69 3.49 12.30
N THR A 90 -9.61 2.57 12.62
CA THR A 90 -9.47 1.63 13.73
C THR A 90 -9.77 0.17 13.37
N GLY A 91 -10.73 -0.06 12.48
CA GLY A 91 -11.23 -1.39 12.12
C GLY A 91 -10.97 -1.77 10.68
N TYR A 92 -11.00 -0.83 9.74
CA TYR A 92 -10.75 -1.13 8.33
C TYR A 92 -10.20 0.05 7.53
N ALA A 93 -9.64 -0.25 6.36
CA ALA A 93 -9.32 0.73 5.35
C ALA A 93 -9.28 0.13 3.94
N VAL A 94 -9.78 0.91 2.97
CA VAL A 94 -9.72 0.59 1.54
C VAL A 94 -8.71 1.50 0.87
N LEU A 95 -7.63 0.90 0.37
CA LEU A 95 -6.57 1.60 -0.37
C LEU A 95 -6.63 1.27 -1.85
N TYR A 96 -6.58 2.30 -2.68
CA TYR A 96 -6.47 2.19 -4.13
C TYR A 96 -5.06 2.55 -4.57
N TYR A 97 -4.43 1.63 -5.29
CA TYR A 97 -3.11 1.79 -5.90
C TYR A 97 -3.29 1.91 -7.40
N GLN A 98 -2.89 3.04 -7.97
CA GLN A 98 -2.92 3.31 -9.39
C GLN A 98 -1.49 3.39 -9.93
N LYS A 99 -1.16 2.51 -10.87
CA LYS A 99 0.13 2.49 -11.56
C LYS A 99 -0.10 2.23 -13.04
N GLN A 100 0.43 3.08 -13.91
CA GLN A 100 0.34 2.94 -15.37
C GLN A 100 -1.10 2.68 -15.86
N GLY A 101 -2.07 3.44 -15.33
CA GLY A 101 -3.49 3.31 -15.69
C GLY A 101 -4.19 2.05 -15.18
N ARG A 102 -3.50 1.17 -14.43
CA ARG A 102 -4.09 -0.01 -13.78
C ARG A 102 -4.33 0.27 -12.30
N ILE A 103 -5.51 -0.14 -11.83
CA ILE A 103 -5.93 0.04 -10.44
C ILE A 103 -5.90 -1.30 -9.71
N THR A 104 -5.43 -1.25 -8.47
CA THR A 104 -5.51 -2.33 -7.48
C THR A 104 -6.13 -1.78 -6.21
N ALA A 105 -7.21 -2.37 -5.74
CA ALA A 105 -7.80 -2.11 -4.44
C ALA A 105 -7.30 -3.14 -3.43
N LYS A 106 -7.06 -2.69 -2.20
CA LYS A 106 -6.73 -3.54 -1.06
C LYS A 106 -7.62 -3.16 0.12
N LEU A 107 -8.25 -4.15 0.71
CA LEU A 107 -8.98 -4.05 1.96
C LEU A 107 -8.07 -4.53 3.08
N TYR A 108 -7.84 -3.63 4.03
CA TYR A 108 -7.18 -3.90 5.29
C TYR A 108 -8.16 -3.78 6.45
#